data_AF-A0A2W4T9K1-F1
#
_entry.id   AF-A0A2W4T9K1-F1
#
_cell.length_a   1.000
_cell.length_b   1.000
_cell.length_c   1.000
_cell.angle_alpha   90.00
_cell.angle_beta   90.00
_cell.angle_gamma   90.00
#
_symmetry.space_group_name_H-M   'P 1'
#
loop_
_entity.id
_entity.type
_entity.pdbx_description
1 polymer ?
#
loop_
_entity_poly.entity_id
_entity_poly.type
_entity_poly.pdbx_seq_one_letter_code
_entity_poly.pdbx_strand_id
1 'polypeptide(L)'
;MSDVSPEQKRRKSDTRPRIPGVPIALRERRKGTRINRVAPRTSKLQVVGLLATIFTASVGLLVIVAAILLDMPIPIEARVTVATLLGFALFILALGSVEQRLIEIRLELMMLNGGARRSDRREDER
;
A
#
# COMPACT_ATOMS: atom_id res chain seq x y z
N MET A 1 -22.02 11.13 -56.27
CA MET A 1 -21.36 10.86 -54.98
C MET A 1 -21.52 12.10 -54.12
N SER A 2 -22.45 12.09 -53.18
CA SER A 2 -22.71 13.20 -52.26
C SER A 2 -21.99 12.94 -50.94
N ASP A 3 -21.07 13.84 -50.61
CA ASP A 3 -20.25 13.85 -49.40
C ASP A 3 -21.12 13.87 -48.14
N VAL A 4 -21.05 12.78 -47.38
CA VAL A 4 -21.67 12.69 -46.07
C VAL A 4 -20.76 13.40 -45.07
N SER A 5 -21.19 14.57 -44.61
CA SER A 5 -20.48 15.38 -43.61
C SER A 5 -20.15 14.57 -42.33
N PRO A 6 -18.91 14.66 -41.80
CA PRO A 6 -18.46 13.87 -40.64
C PRO A 6 -19.25 14.16 -39.35
N GLU A 7 -20.01 15.26 -39.29
CA GLU A 7 -20.91 15.56 -38.15
C GLU A 7 -22.12 14.63 -38.07
N GLN A 8 -22.67 14.17 -39.21
CA GLN A 8 -23.82 13.26 -39.20
C GLN A 8 -23.48 11.87 -38.67
N LYS A 9 -22.21 11.45 -38.79
CA LYS A 9 -21.74 10.16 -38.26
C LYS A 9 -21.60 10.14 -36.74
N ARG A 10 -21.39 11.30 -36.08
CA ARG A 10 -21.26 11.39 -34.62
C ARG A 10 -22.59 11.37 -33.86
N ARG A 11 -23.71 11.68 -34.53
CA ARG A 11 -25.04 11.76 -33.87
C ARG A 11 -25.75 10.42 -33.69
N LYS A 12 -25.28 9.32 -34.30
CA LYS A 12 -25.98 8.03 -34.28
C LYS A 12 -25.54 7.04 -33.19
N SER A 13 -24.52 7.34 -32.38
CA SER A 13 -23.95 6.37 -31.43
C SER A 13 -24.30 6.60 -29.95
N ASP A 14 -25.14 7.57 -29.60
CA ASP A 14 -25.43 7.89 -28.19
C ASP A 14 -26.94 7.88 -27.90
N THR A 15 -27.59 6.77 -28.25
CA THR A 15 -28.97 6.47 -27.88
C THR A 15 -29.00 5.83 -26.49
N ARG A 16 -28.62 6.58 -25.45
CA ARG A 16 -29.01 6.25 -24.08
C ARG A 16 -30.04 7.28 -23.62
N PRO A 17 -31.19 6.84 -23.05
CA PRO A 17 -32.25 7.75 -22.65
C PRO A 17 -31.72 8.74 -21.61
N ARG A 18 -31.69 10.02 -21.98
CA ARG A 18 -31.50 11.14 -21.04
C ARG A 18 -32.75 11.19 -20.17
N ILE A 19 -32.63 10.80 -18.91
CA ILE A 19 -33.67 11.04 -17.91
C ILE A 19 -33.66 12.56 -17.62
N PRO A 20 -34.75 13.29 -17.95
CA PRO A 20 -34.83 14.72 -17.65
C PRO A 20 -34.96 14.91 -16.13
N GLY A 21 -34.13 15.79 -15.55
CA GLY A 21 -34.26 16.21 -14.14
C GLY A 21 -33.04 15.95 -13.25
N VAL A 22 -31.97 15.32 -13.73
CA VAL A 22 -30.74 15.16 -12.92
C VAL A 22 -29.75 16.28 -13.28
N PRO A 23 -29.48 17.26 -12.40
CA PRO A 23 -28.45 18.26 -12.65
C PRO A 23 -27.09 17.56 -12.83
N ILE A 24 -26.37 17.93 -13.89
CA ILE A 24 -25.08 17.35 -14.31
C ILE A 24 -24.07 17.33 -13.13
N ALA A 25 -24.21 18.27 -12.18
CA ALA A 25 -23.43 18.37 -10.95
C ALA A 25 -23.52 17.16 -9.99
N LEU A 26 -24.57 16.33 -10.07
CA LEU A 26 -24.70 15.10 -9.27
C LEU A 26 -24.07 13.87 -9.94
N ARG A 27 -23.83 13.91 -11.25
CA ARG A 27 -23.25 12.79 -12.00
C ARG A 27 -21.74 12.70 -11.79
N GLU A 28 -21.09 13.84 -11.54
CA GLU A 28 -19.64 13.94 -11.35
C GLU A 28 -19.18 13.62 -9.92
N ARG A 29 -20.06 13.82 -8.92
CA ARG A 29 -19.80 13.40 -7.52
C ARG A 29 -19.74 11.87 -7.32
N ARG A 30 -20.12 11.07 -8.32
CA ARG A 30 -20.05 9.58 -8.29
C ARG A 30 -18.73 9.00 -8.81
N LYS A 31 -17.70 9.82 -9.00
CA LYS A 31 -16.34 9.38 -9.36
C LYS A 31 -15.28 9.68 -8.29
N GLY A 32 -15.70 9.93 -7.04
CA GLY A 32 -14.78 9.94 -5.91
C GLY A 32 -14.33 8.50 -5.63
N THR A 33 -13.07 8.18 -5.90
CA THR A 33 -12.48 6.89 -5.56
C THR A 33 -12.76 6.53 -4.11
N ARG A 34 -13.57 5.48 -3.91
CA ARG A 34 -14.03 4.92 -2.63
C ARG A 34 -12.90 4.43 -1.71
N ILE A 35 -11.67 4.51 -2.18
CA ILE A 35 -10.43 4.14 -1.51
C ILE A 35 -9.62 5.42 -1.49
N ASN A 36 -9.25 5.90 -0.31
CA ASN A 36 -8.32 7.01 -0.18
C ASN A 36 -7.03 6.62 -0.94
N ARG A 37 -6.81 7.17 -2.14
CA ARG A 37 -5.62 6.86 -2.97
C ARG A 37 -4.32 7.26 -2.27
N VAL A 38 -4.43 8.12 -1.26
CA VAL A 38 -3.32 8.64 -0.45
C VAL A 38 -3.04 7.75 0.76
N ALA A 39 -3.87 6.72 1.03
CA ALA A 39 -3.59 5.80 2.12
C ALA A 39 -2.30 5.01 1.83
N PRO A 40 -1.27 5.10 2.71
CA PRO A 40 -0.03 4.37 2.53
C PRO A 40 -0.32 2.87 2.53
N ARG A 41 0.21 2.15 1.53
CA ARG A 41 0.01 0.70 1.34
C ARG A 41 1.17 -0.15 1.83
N THR A 42 2.23 0.49 2.28
CA THR A 42 3.49 -0.17 2.67
C THR A 42 3.99 0.45 3.97
N SER A 43 4.51 -0.37 4.87
CA SER A 43 5.25 0.11 6.03
C SER A 43 6.65 0.53 5.60
N LYS A 44 7.00 1.81 5.83
CA LYS A 44 8.38 2.27 5.65
C LYS A 44 9.31 1.65 6.70
N LEU A 45 8.78 1.41 7.89
CA LEU A 45 9.53 0.87 9.01
C LEU A 45 9.95 -0.59 8.77
N GLN A 46 9.12 -1.37 8.09
CA GLN A 46 9.48 -2.73 7.66
C GLN A 46 10.67 -2.72 6.69
N VAL A 47 10.67 -1.80 5.72
CA VAL A 47 11.77 -1.65 4.76
C VAL A 47 13.05 -1.23 5.47
N VAL A 48 12.97 -0.27 6.38
CA VAL A 48 14.13 0.18 7.19
C VAL A 48 14.65 -0.97 8.07
N GLY A 49 13.77 -1.69 8.74
CA GLY A 49 14.16 -2.85 9.57
C GLY A 49 14.83 -3.94 8.74
N LEU A 50 14.35 -4.21 7.54
CA LEU A 50 14.93 -5.20 6.63
C LEU A 50 16.34 -4.77 6.20
N LEU A 51 16.50 -3.52 5.76
CA LEU A 51 17.80 -2.97 5.37
C LEU A 51 18.80 -2.99 6.53
N ALA A 52 18.37 -2.58 7.72
CA ALA A 52 19.19 -2.63 8.92
C ALA A 52 19.62 -4.07 9.26
N THR A 53 18.73 -5.04 9.09
CA THR A 53 19.03 -6.45 9.35
C THR A 53 20.07 -6.98 8.37
N ILE A 54 19.87 -6.75 7.06
CA ILE A 54 20.81 -7.18 6.01
C ILE A 54 22.18 -6.52 6.22
N PHE A 55 22.20 -5.21 6.47
CA PHE A 55 23.43 -4.47 6.71
C PHE A 55 24.19 -5.02 7.93
N THR A 56 23.50 -5.20 9.05
CA THR A 56 24.12 -5.68 10.28
C THR A 56 24.63 -7.12 10.14
N ALA A 57 23.87 -7.98 9.47
CA ALA A 57 24.30 -9.34 9.17
C ALA A 57 25.56 -9.36 8.28
N SER A 58 25.63 -8.45 7.29
CA SER A 58 26.79 -8.32 6.39
C SER A 58 28.03 -7.85 7.15
N VAL A 59 27.89 -6.85 8.04
CA VAL A 59 28.97 -6.39 8.91
C VAL A 59 29.44 -7.51 9.84
N GLY A 60 28.52 -8.25 10.46
CA GLY A 60 28.86 -9.39 11.31
C GLY A 60 29.62 -10.47 10.56
N LEU A 61 29.20 -10.79 9.33
CA LEU A 61 29.90 -11.74 8.46
C LEU A 61 31.31 -11.26 8.11
N LEU A 62 31.47 -9.97 7.77
CA LEU A 62 32.78 -9.38 7.49
C LEU A 62 33.72 -9.46 8.70
N VAL A 63 33.22 -9.20 9.91
CA VAL A 63 33.99 -9.33 11.15
C VAL A 63 34.48 -10.76 11.34
N ILE A 64 33.63 -11.76 11.10
CA ILE A 64 33.99 -13.17 11.19
C ILE A 64 35.06 -13.52 10.15
N VAL A 65 34.85 -13.14 8.90
CA VAL A 65 35.80 -13.41 7.80
C VAL A 65 37.16 -12.75 8.08
N ALA A 66 37.17 -11.50 8.54
CA ALA A 66 38.41 -10.79 8.88
C ALA A 66 39.15 -11.45 10.05
N ALA A 67 38.42 -11.90 11.08
CA ALA A 67 39.02 -12.60 12.22
C ALA A 67 39.69 -13.92 11.81
N ILE A 68 39.05 -14.68 10.90
CA ILE A 68 39.63 -15.91 10.35
C ILE A 68 40.86 -15.60 9.50
N LEU A 69 40.81 -14.60 8.63
CA LEU A 69 41.93 -14.24 7.76
C LEU A 69 43.15 -13.72 8.52
N LEU A 70 42.94 -13.07 9.67
CA LEU A 70 44.00 -12.50 10.49
C LEU A 70 44.44 -13.42 11.63
N ASP A 71 43.84 -14.62 11.75
CA ASP A 71 44.04 -15.58 12.84
C ASP A 71 43.92 -14.92 14.24
N MET A 72 43.00 -13.97 14.36
CA MET A 72 42.78 -13.22 15.60
C MET A 72 41.44 -13.60 16.23
N PRO A 73 41.38 -13.75 17.57
CA PRO A 73 40.12 -13.97 18.25
C PRO A 73 39.22 -12.73 18.12
N ILE A 74 37.92 -12.95 17.92
CA ILE A 74 36.96 -11.84 17.85
C ILE A 74 36.82 -11.22 19.25
N PRO A 75 37.15 -9.91 19.41
CA PRO A 75 37.02 -9.25 20.70
C PRO A 75 35.58 -9.32 21.20
N ILE A 76 35.41 -9.41 22.52
CA ILE A 76 34.09 -9.55 23.16
C ILE A 76 33.22 -8.33 22.82
N GLU A 77 33.80 -7.13 22.82
CA GLU A 77 33.14 -5.89 22.47
C GLU A 77 32.48 -5.96 21.09
N ALA A 78 33.23 -6.38 20.06
CA ALA A 78 32.69 -6.50 18.71
C ALA A 78 31.53 -7.51 18.62
N ARG A 79 31.63 -8.65 19.33
CA ARG A 79 30.55 -9.65 19.38
C ARG A 79 29.28 -9.08 20.00
N VAL A 80 29.42 -8.40 21.14
CA VAL A 80 28.28 -7.79 21.85
C VAL A 80 27.66 -6.71 20.98
N THR A 81 28.45 -5.81 20.39
CA THR A 81 27.94 -4.74 19.53
C THR A 81 27.17 -5.29 18.32
N VAL A 82 27.72 -6.27 17.60
CA VAL A 82 27.04 -6.89 16.45
C VAL A 82 25.74 -7.57 16.88
N ALA A 83 25.75 -8.30 18.01
CA ALA A 83 24.56 -8.96 18.53
C ALA A 83 23.47 -7.95 18.94
N THR A 84 23.83 -6.86 19.63
CA THR A 84 22.90 -5.81 20.03
C THR A 84 22.30 -5.10 18.81
N LEU A 85 23.13 -4.73 17.83
CA LEU A 85 22.66 -4.10 16.60
C LEU A 85 21.72 -5.02 15.82
N LEU A 86 22.03 -6.31 15.75
CA LEU A 86 21.18 -7.27 15.05
C LEU A 86 19.84 -7.43 15.78
N GLY A 87 19.86 -7.54 17.10
CA GLY A 87 18.65 -7.57 17.92
C GLY A 87 17.78 -6.33 17.73
N PHE A 88 18.39 -5.14 17.67
CA PHE A 88 17.67 -3.89 17.43
C PHE A 88 17.08 -3.83 16.00
N ALA A 89 17.83 -4.27 15.00
CA ALA A 89 17.35 -4.34 13.62
C ALA A 89 16.14 -5.28 13.48
N LEU A 90 16.21 -6.45 14.11
CA LEU A 90 15.10 -7.41 14.16
C LEU A 90 13.88 -6.84 14.90
N PHE A 91 14.10 -6.08 15.97
CA PHE A 91 13.03 -5.41 16.69
C PHE A 91 12.31 -4.36 15.83
N ILE A 92 13.06 -3.53 15.09
CA ILE A 92 12.48 -2.59 14.12
C ILE A 92 11.71 -3.35 13.03
N LEU A 93 12.28 -4.43 12.50
CA LEU A 93 11.61 -5.24 11.48
C LEU A 93 10.28 -5.80 11.99
N ALA A 94 10.24 -6.28 13.24
CA ALA A 94 9.04 -6.75 13.91
C ALA A 94 8.00 -5.62 14.11
N LEU A 95 8.41 -4.42 14.50
CA LEU A 95 7.50 -3.27 14.58
C LEU A 95 6.93 -2.91 13.19
N GLY A 96 7.75 -3.02 12.15
CA GLY A 96 7.32 -2.78 10.77
C GLY A 96 6.30 -3.80 10.29
N SER A 97 6.42 -5.07 10.68
CA SER A 97 5.43 -6.09 10.34
C SER A 97 4.09 -5.85 11.02
N VAL A 98 4.11 -5.36 12.27
CA VAL A 98 2.89 -4.93 12.98
C VAL A 98 2.24 -3.72 12.29
N GLU A 99 3.03 -2.72 11.90
CA GLU A 99 2.50 -1.55 11.17
C GLU A 99 1.82 -1.97 9.85
N GLN A 100 2.44 -2.89 9.10
CA GLN A 100 1.85 -3.41 7.86
C GLN A 100 0.49 -4.08 8.12
N ARG A 101 0.37 -4.86 9.20
CA ARG A 101 -0.90 -5.50 9.56
C ARG A 101 -1.96 -4.49 9.97
N LEU A 102 -1.58 -3.41 10.66
CA LEU A 102 -2.50 -2.33 11.02
C LEU A 102 -2.98 -1.55 9.78
N ILE A 103 -2.10 -1.34 8.79
CA ILE A 103 -2.48 -0.72 7.51
C ILE A 103 -3.51 -1.58 6.79
N GLU A 104 -3.30 -2.90 6.73
CA GLU A 104 -4.22 -3.85 6.12
C GLU A 104 -5.60 -3.80 6.78
N ILE A 105 -5.65 -3.93 8.11
CA ILE A 105 -6.91 -3.85 8.87
C ILE A 105 -7.62 -2.51 8.63
N ARG A 106 -6.88 -1.39 8.60
CA ARG A 106 -7.46 -0.07 8.33
C ARG A 106 -8.08 0.01 6.94
N LEU A 107 -7.44 -0.59 5.94
CA LEU A 107 -7.95 -0.64 4.57
C LEU A 107 -9.18 -1.55 4.47
N GLU A 108 -9.17 -2.71 5.13
CA GLU A 108 -10.33 -3.60 5.23
C GLU A 108 -11.52 -2.88 5.87
N LEU A 109 -11.31 -2.17 6.98
CA LEU A 109 -12.35 -1.37 7.64
C LEU A 109 -12.87 -0.25 6.74
N MET A 110 -12.02 0.43 5.97
CA MET A 110 -12.47 1.42 4.97
C MET A 110 -13.32 0.78 3.87
N MET A 111 -13.02 -0.45 3.46
CA MET A 111 -13.81 -1.20 2.48
C MET A 111 -15.16 -1.65 3.06
N LEU A 112 -15.19 -2.09 4.32
CA LEU A 112 -16.41 -2.50 5.03
C LEU A 112 -17.33 -1.32 5.37
N ASN A 113 -16.79 -0.22 5.94
CA ASN A 113 -17.56 1.01 6.21
C ASN A 113 -18.02 1.72 4.91
N GLY A 114 -17.31 1.53 3.80
CA GLY A 114 -17.75 2.00 2.49
C GLY A 114 -18.93 1.21 1.92
N GLY A 115 -19.15 -0.04 2.36
CA GLY A 115 -20.13 -0.99 1.81
C GLY A 115 -21.50 -1.01 2.50
N ALA A 116 -21.57 -0.69 3.80
CA ALA A 116 -22.75 -0.92 4.62
C ALA A 116 -24.01 -0.08 4.26
N ARG A 117 -23.87 1.10 3.63
CA ARG A 117 -25.05 1.95 3.28
C ARG A 117 -25.83 1.51 2.03
N ARG A 118 -25.50 0.37 1.43
CA ARG A 118 -26.27 -0.18 0.28
C ARG A 118 -27.11 -1.40 0.63
N SER A 119 -26.86 -2.07 1.76
CA SER A 119 -27.73 -3.15 2.24
C SER A 119 -29.03 -2.59 2.84
N ASP A 120 -28.95 -1.52 3.63
CA ASP A 120 -30.16 -0.94 4.26
C ASP A 120 -31.14 -0.34 3.24
N ARG A 121 -30.65 0.09 2.07
CA ARG A 121 -31.53 0.66 1.03
C ARG A 121 -32.26 -0.39 0.18
N ARG A 122 -32.04 -1.69 0.43
CA ARG A 122 -32.70 -2.77 -0.30
C ARG A 122 -33.76 -3.50 0.53
N GLU A 123 -33.88 -3.20 1.83
CA GLU A 123 -34.95 -3.74 2.67
C GLU A 123 -36.22 -2.87 2.68
N ASP A 124 -36.12 -1.58 2.34
CA ASP A 124 -37.28 -0.67 2.24
C ASP A 124 -38.12 -0.82 0.95
N GLU A 125 -37.84 -1.82 0.10
CA GLU A 125 -38.52 -2.02 -1.20
C GLU A 125 -39.22 -3.39 -1.34
N ARG A 126 -39.57 -4.05 -0.22
CA ARG A 126 -40.42 -5.25 -0.22
C ARG A 126 -41.66 -5.10 0.62
#